data_AF-A0A182PP10-F1
#
_entry.id   AF-A0A182PP10-F1
#
_cell.length_a   1.000
_cell.length_b   1.000
_cell.length_c   1.000
_cell.angle_alpha   90.00
_cell.angle_beta   90.00
_cell.angle_gamma   90.00
#
_symmetry.space_group_name_H-M   'P 1'
#
loop_
_entity.id
_entity.type
_entity.pdbx_description
1 polymer ?
#
loop_
_entity_poly.entity_id
_entity_poly.type
_entity_poly.pdbx_seq_one_letter_code
_entity_poly.pdbx_strand_id
1 'polypeptide(L)'
;MYTMKPIPVQQLPTQQQQQQMAMPRQPKMTPITDDYDISNRVLGLGINGKVVQCTSKSTGQKYALKRLYFGSAHVRLTVDCCA
;
A
#
# COMPACT_ATOMS: atom_id res chain seq x y z
N MET A 1 51.51 -2.37 35.99
CA MET A 1 50.96 -3.29 34.99
C MET A 1 49.45 -3.41 35.24
N TYR A 2 48.64 -2.51 34.69
CA TYR A 2 47.20 -2.58 34.88
C TYR A 2 46.56 -3.11 33.60
N THR A 3 46.00 -4.33 33.69
CA THR A 3 45.30 -5.02 32.61
C THR A 3 43.86 -4.50 32.54
N MET A 4 43.53 -3.77 31.48
CA MET A 4 42.15 -3.36 31.21
C MET A 4 41.36 -4.60 30.79
N LYS A 5 40.36 -4.95 31.60
CA LYS A 5 39.37 -5.98 31.30
C LYS A 5 38.47 -5.46 30.16
N PRO A 6 38.22 -6.20 29.07
CA PRO A 6 37.33 -5.74 28.02
C PRO A 6 35.90 -5.64 28.55
N ILE A 7 35.27 -4.49 28.33
CA ILE A 7 33.85 -4.26 28.63
C ILE A 7 33.05 -5.01 27.55
N PRO A 8 32.05 -5.84 27.91
CA PRO A 8 31.22 -6.49 26.90
C PRO A 8 30.42 -5.42 26.16
N VAL A 9 30.71 -5.28 24.88
CA VAL A 9 29.93 -4.44 23.96
C VAL A 9 28.57 -5.10 23.80
N GLN A 10 27.57 -4.64 24.55
CA GLN A 10 26.19 -5.00 24.31
C GLN A 10 25.80 -4.50 22.92
N GLN A 11 25.67 -5.46 22.01
CA GLN A 11 25.29 -5.23 20.63
C GLN A 11 23.89 -4.59 20.61
N LEU A 12 23.82 -3.33 20.19
CA LEU A 12 22.58 -2.69 19.81
C LEU A 12 21.94 -3.56 18.71
N PRO A 13 20.64 -3.91 18.80
CA PRO A 13 20.02 -4.77 17.82
C PRO A 13 20.20 -4.18 16.42
N THR A 14 20.85 -4.96 15.56
CA THR A 14 21.04 -4.67 14.15
C THR A 14 19.68 -4.40 13.52
N GLN A 15 19.56 -3.27 12.83
CA GLN A 15 18.37 -2.82 12.12
C GLN A 15 18.04 -3.69 10.88
N GLN A 16 17.90 -5.00 11.06
CA GLN A 16 17.61 -5.95 9.98
C GLN A 16 16.32 -6.77 10.21
N GLN A 17 15.59 -6.56 11.30
CA GLN A 17 14.37 -7.33 11.61
C GLN A 17 13.03 -6.62 11.41
N GLN A 18 12.97 -5.48 10.70
CA GLN A 18 11.68 -4.81 10.39
C GLN A 18 11.32 -4.70 8.90
N GLN A 19 11.99 -5.46 8.02
CA GLN A 19 11.44 -5.70 6.68
C GLN A 19 10.30 -6.71 6.78
N GLN A 20 9.14 -6.21 7.25
CA GLN A 20 7.84 -6.81 6.98
C GLN A 20 7.82 -7.22 5.52
N MET A 21 7.56 -8.50 5.29
CA MET A 21 7.47 -9.14 3.98
C MET A 21 6.35 -8.46 3.17
N ALA A 22 6.65 -7.32 2.57
CA ALA A 22 5.80 -6.69 1.59
C ALA A 22 5.87 -7.58 0.34
N MET A 23 5.00 -8.58 0.28
CA MET A 23 4.79 -9.36 -0.94
C MET A 23 4.67 -8.35 -2.09
N PRO A 24 5.49 -8.48 -3.16
CA PRO A 24 5.47 -7.53 -4.25
C PRO A 24 4.08 -7.51 -4.86
N ARG A 25 3.35 -6.39 -4.67
CA ARG A 25 2.02 -6.20 -5.22
C ARG A 25 2.15 -6.03 -6.74
N GLN A 26 1.78 -7.06 -7.49
CA GLN A 26 1.77 -7.00 -8.95
C GLN A 26 0.50 -6.28 -9.44
N PRO A 27 0.62 -5.30 -10.36
CA PRO A 27 -0.54 -4.63 -10.91
C PRO A 27 -1.33 -5.59 -11.81
N LYS A 28 -2.65 -5.65 -11.61
CA LYS A 28 -3.52 -6.42 -12.49
C LYS A 28 -3.70 -5.66 -13.81
N MET A 29 -3.56 -6.36 -14.93
CA MET A 29 -3.73 -5.80 -16.29
C MET A 29 -5.17 -5.88 -16.79
N THR A 30 -6.04 -6.66 -16.13
CA THR A 30 -7.46 -6.72 -16.44
C THR A 30 -8.15 -5.42 -16.00
N PRO A 31 -9.24 -5.02 -16.66
CA PRO A 31 -9.99 -3.85 -16.25
C PRO A 31 -10.54 -4.05 -14.83
N ILE A 32 -10.42 -3.02 -13.99
CA ILE A 32 -10.85 -3.08 -12.59
C ILE A 32 -12.35 -3.39 -12.43
N THR A 33 -13.15 -3.03 -13.43
CA THR A 33 -14.60 -3.24 -13.46
C THR A 33 -14.99 -4.71 -13.55
N ASP A 34 -14.06 -5.62 -13.86
CA ASP A 34 -14.31 -7.06 -13.80
C ASP A 34 -14.40 -7.53 -12.34
N ASP A 35 -13.49 -7.10 -11.49
CA ASP A 35 -13.37 -7.57 -10.09
C ASP A 35 -14.14 -6.70 -9.08
N TYR A 36 -14.34 -5.41 -9.38
CA TYR A 36 -14.93 -4.44 -8.46
C TYR A 36 -16.09 -3.69 -9.10
N ASP A 37 -17.14 -3.45 -8.31
CA ASP A 37 -18.20 -2.51 -8.61
C ASP A 37 -17.81 -1.11 -8.12
N ILE A 38 -17.74 -0.14 -9.04
CA ILE A 38 -17.33 1.24 -8.72
C ILE A 38 -18.58 2.06 -8.42
N SER A 39 -18.70 2.53 -7.18
CA SER A 39 -19.82 3.39 -6.79
C SER A 39 -19.53 4.86 -7.07
N ASN A 40 -20.58 5.66 -7.29
CA ASN A 40 -20.47 7.12 -7.44
C ASN A 40 -20.20 7.86 -6.11
N ARG A 41 -20.16 7.13 -4.99
CA ARG A 41 -19.91 7.70 -3.66
C ARG A 41 -18.46 8.16 -3.55
N VAL A 42 -18.27 9.45 -3.36
CA VAL A 42 -16.96 10.06 -3.16
C VAL A 42 -16.55 9.89 -1.70
N LEU A 43 -15.37 9.32 -1.45
CA LEU A 43 -14.80 9.19 -0.11
C LEU A 43 -13.94 10.41 0.25
N GLY A 44 -13.33 11.05 -0.76
CA GLY A 44 -12.57 12.28 -0.56
C GLY A 44 -11.99 12.83 -1.86
N LEU A 45 -11.49 14.06 -1.79
CA LEU A 45 -10.74 14.73 -2.86
C LEU A 45 -9.32 14.97 -2.31
N GLY A 46 -8.32 14.29 -2.86
CA GLY A 46 -6.93 14.49 -2.47
C GLY A 46 -6.16 15.35 -3.47
N ILE A 47 -4.93 15.72 -3.10
CA ILE A 47 -4.00 16.50 -3.96
C ILE A 47 -3.79 15.82 -5.32
N ASN A 48 -3.83 14.48 -5.36
CA ASN A 48 -3.63 13.67 -6.57
C ASN A 48 -4.95 13.23 -7.23
N GLY A 49 -6.09 13.78 -6.81
CA GLY A 49 -7.39 13.54 -7.44
C GLY A 49 -8.46 12.93 -6.53
N LYS A 50 -9.60 12.63 -7.15
CA LYS A 50 -10.81 12.09 -6.53
C LYS A 50 -10.63 10.64 -6.09
N VAL A 51 -11.08 10.33 -4.87
CA VAL A 51 -11.15 8.98 -4.31
C VAL A 51 -12.61 8.57 -4.20
N VAL A 52 -12.97 7.43 -4.78
CA VAL A 52 -14.34 6.90 -4.77
C VAL A 52 -14.41 5.59 -4.01
N GLN A 53 -15.60 5.22 -3.58
CA GLN A 53 -15.86 3.91 -2.99
C GLN A 53 -16.01 2.86 -4.10
N CYS A 54 -15.39 1.69 -3.94
CA CYS A 54 -15.70 0.51 -4.73
C CYS A 54 -15.99 -0.68 -3.82
N THR A 55 -16.66 -1.69 -4.37
CA THR A 55 -17.03 -2.91 -3.65
C THR A 55 -16.50 -4.11 -4.42
N SER A 56 -15.80 -5.02 -3.77
CA SER A 56 -15.34 -6.27 -4.40
C SER A 56 -16.55 -7.14 -4.74
N LYS A 57 -16.61 -7.65 -5.97
CA LYS A 57 -17.70 -8.54 -6.40
C LYS A 57 -17.61 -9.93 -5.75
N SER A 58 -16.40 -10.38 -5.41
CA SER A 58 -16.19 -11.69 -4.81
C SER A 58 -16.46 -11.71 -3.31
N THR A 59 -16.03 -10.68 -2.57
CA THR A 59 -16.12 -10.64 -1.11
C THR A 59 -17.21 -9.71 -0.59
N GLY A 60 -17.75 -8.82 -1.42
CA GLY A 60 -18.67 -7.76 -0.99
C GLY A 60 -18.02 -6.68 -0.12
N GLN A 61 -16.71 -6.74 0.10
CA GLN A 61 -16.00 -5.77 0.94
C GLN A 61 -15.84 -4.43 0.23
N LYS A 62 -15.85 -3.36 1.02
CA LYS A 62 -15.77 -1.98 0.56
C LYS A 62 -14.32 -1.48 0.61
N TYR A 63 -13.91 -0.81 -0.44
CA TYR A 63 -12.57 -0.30 -0.64
C TYR A 63 -12.61 1.14 -1.15
N ALA A 64 -11.48 1.83 -1.03
CA ALA A 64 -11.25 3.13 -1.62
C ALA A 64 -10.47 2.98 -2.93
N LEU A 65 -11.01 3.54 -4.00
CA LEU A 65 -10.39 3.56 -5.33
C LEU A 65 -9.83 4.96 -5.62
N LYS A 66 -8.51 5.03 -5.82
CA LYS A 66 -7.80 6.25 -6.23
C LYS A 66 -7.27 6.10 -7.65
N ARG A 67 -7.58 7.07 -8.50
CA ARG A 67 -7.03 7.17 -9.85
C ARG A 67 -5.78 8.05 -9.84
N LEU A 68 -4.69 7.51 -10.35
CA LEU A 68 -3.40 8.18 -10.47
C LEU A 68 -3.04 8.31 -11.95
N TYR A 69 -2.83 9.52 -12.42
CA TYR A 69 -2.35 9.78 -13.78
C TYR A 69 -0.82 9.84 -13.74
N PHE A 70 -0.13 8.98 -14.49
CA PHE A 70 1.32 8.96 -14.56
C PHE A 70 1.75 9.24 -16.01
N GLY A 71 2.08 10.50 -16.29
CA GLY A 71 2.43 10.97 -17.64
C GLY A 71 1.25 10.98 -18.62
N SER A 72 1.57 11.17 -19.91
CA SER A 72 0.60 11.46 -20.97
C SER A 72 -0.22 10.26 -21.47
N ALA A 73 0.10 9.02 -21.07
CA ALA A 73 -0.53 7.82 -21.64
C ALA A 73 -1.01 6.75 -20.66
N HIS A 74 -0.62 6.81 -19.37
CA HIS A 74 -0.90 5.72 -18.43
C HIS A 74 -1.67 6.18 -17.19
N VAL A 75 -2.81 5.55 -16.96
CA VAL A 75 -3.61 5.69 -15.73
C VAL A 75 -3.40 4.46 -14.87
N ARG A 76 -2.94 4.67 -13.63
CA ARG A 76 -2.83 3.63 -12.61
C ARG A 76 -3.96 3.76 -11.61
N LEU A 77 -4.48 2.64 -11.15
CA LEU A 77 -5.53 2.59 -10.14
C LEU A 77 -4.99 1.91 -8.88
N THR A 78 -5.32 2.47 -7.72
CA THR A 78 -4.98 1.90 -6.43
C THR A 78 -6.27 1.62 -5.66
N VAL A 79 -6.38 0.40 -5.13
CA VAL A 79 -7.49 -0.06 -4.29
C VAL A 79 -6.93 -0.29 -2.89
N ASP A 80 -7.44 0.44 -1.91
CA ASP A 80 -7.05 0.35 -0.50
C ASP A 80 -8.24 -0.08 0.34
N CYS A 81 -8.02 -0.93 1.35
CA CYS A 81 -9.07 -1.32 2.30
C CYS A 81 -9.60 -0.09 3.04
N CYS A 82 -10.92 0.09 3.10
CA CYS A 82 -11.51 1.05 4.02
C CYS A 82 -11.32 0.49 5.45
N ALA A 83 -10.46 1.13 6.23
CA ALA A 83 -10.35 0.91 7.67
C ALA A 83 -11.55 1.50 8.42
#